data_AF-A0A1H4AFV8-F1
#
_entry.id   AF-A0A1H4AFV8-F1
#
_cell.length_a   1.000
_cell.length_b   1.000
_cell.length_c   1.000
_cell.angle_alpha   90.00
_cell.angle_beta   90.00
_cell.angle_gamma   90.00
#
_symmetry.space_group_name_H-M   'P 1'
#
loop_
_entity.id
_entity.type
_entity.pdbx_description
1 polymer ?
#
loop_
_entity_poly.entity_id
_entity_poly.type
_entity_poly.pdbx_seq_one_letter_code
_entity_poly.pdbx_strand_id
1 'polypeptide(L)'
;MSAHAGLLRFFFYMFDFGSRVVKNSLPVFTYRFKCRYMLLCRTPFSKWENTKYINKDVFMSTKTQHIILILFTIILIIASIFFHKYRELKHRIESSADSAYRSVILESIHYKKELDRYIKSNKTTDETNLSIYTNNIKNAFEYYGLITNMVDGTAQRLYTERSDLFHQYWHVVPPAYAKLSLKELQKVSDKTNIIIKGLQRLK
;
A
#
# COMPACT_ATOMS: atom_id res chain seq x y z
N MET A 1 -35.35 -18.98 -18.54
CA MET A 1 -34.84 -18.07 -17.48
C MET A 1 -33.33 -18.29 -17.31
N SER A 2 -32.58 -17.19 -17.16
CA SER A 2 -31.38 -17.08 -16.32
C SER A 2 -30.10 -17.88 -16.66
N ALA A 3 -29.37 -17.44 -17.70
CA ALA A 3 -27.91 -17.65 -17.77
C ALA A 3 -27.19 -16.39 -18.31
N HIS A 4 -27.78 -15.74 -19.32
CA HIS A 4 -27.24 -14.51 -19.91
C HIS A 4 -27.26 -13.30 -18.95
N ALA A 5 -28.27 -13.19 -18.08
CA ALA A 5 -28.37 -12.12 -17.10
C ALA A 5 -27.35 -12.27 -15.94
N GLY A 6 -27.01 -13.50 -15.57
CA GLY A 6 -25.98 -13.80 -14.55
C GLY A 6 -24.58 -13.50 -15.07
N LEU A 7 -24.31 -13.84 -16.32
CA LEU A 7 -23.06 -13.50 -16.99
C LEU A 7 -22.90 -11.97 -17.07
N LEU A 8 -23.92 -11.24 -17.56
CA LEU A 8 -23.86 -9.78 -17.66
C LEU A 8 -23.65 -9.09 -16.30
N ARG A 9 -24.23 -9.62 -15.22
CA ARG A 9 -23.97 -9.11 -13.86
C ARG A 9 -22.54 -9.40 -13.39
N PHE A 10 -21.99 -10.57 -13.71
CA PHE A 10 -20.58 -10.88 -13.44
C PHE A 10 -19.64 -9.98 -14.27
N PHE A 11 -20.01 -9.68 -15.52
CA PHE A 11 -19.29 -8.73 -16.39
C PHE A 11 -19.28 -7.31 -15.80
N PHE A 12 -20.43 -6.79 -15.34
CA PHE A 12 -20.47 -5.48 -14.69
C PHE A 12 -19.69 -5.47 -13.37
N TYR A 13 -19.74 -6.56 -12.59
CA TYR A 13 -18.99 -6.67 -11.34
C TYR A 13 -17.48 -6.71 -11.59
N MET A 14 -17.01 -7.46 -12.58
CA MET A 14 -15.58 -7.55 -12.92
C MET A 14 -15.05 -6.26 -13.59
N PHE A 15 -15.88 -5.58 -14.38
CA PHE A 15 -15.50 -4.31 -15.02
C PHE A 15 -15.49 -3.14 -14.00
N ASP A 16 -16.46 -3.10 -13.08
CA ASP A 16 -16.49 -2.11 -12.00
C ASP A 16 -15.39 -2.39 -10.96
N PHE A 17 -15.10 -3.66 -10.66
CA PHE A 17 -13.95 -4.04 -9.83
C PHE A 17 -12.62 -3.66 -10.49
N GLY A 18 -12.44 -3.97 -11.79
CA GLY A 18 -11.26 -3.56 -12.55
C GLY A 18 -11.10 -2.04 -12.64
N SER A 19 -12.19 -1.29 -12.83
CA SER A 19 -12.17 0.17 -12.89
C SER A 19 -11.84 0.82 -11.54
N ARG A 20 -12.35 0.26 -10.42
CA ARG A 20 -12.01 0.73 -9.07
C ARG A 20 -10.57 0.39 -8.67
N VAL A 21 -10.06 -0.76 -9.09
CA VAL A 21 -8.65 -1.13 -8.89
C VAL A 21 -7.75 -0.18 -9.68
N VAL A 22 -8.02 0.03 -10.97
CA VAL A 22 -7.22 0.95 -11.83
C VAL A 22 -7.29 2.40 -11.37
N LYS A 23 -8.42 2.87 -10.83
CA LYS A 23 -8.53 4.23 -10.28
C LYS A 23 -7.79 4.43 -8.96
N ASN A 24 -7.59 3.37 -8.17
CA ASN A 24 -6.95 3.45 -6.87
C ASN A 24 -5.45 3.08 -6.89
N SER A 25 -4.95 2.46 -7.96
CA SER A 25 -3.54 2.07 -8.11
C SER A 25 -2.71 2.95 -9.07
N LEU A 26 -3.27 4.02 -9.64
CA LEU A 26 -2.56 4.89 -10.58
C LEU A 26 -2.93 6.38 -10.41
N PRO A 27 -2.24 7.16 -9.57
CA PRO A 27 -2.23 8.62 -9.70
C PRO A 27 -1.26 9.12 -10.81
N VAL A 28 -0.47 8.23 -11.46
CA VAL A 28 0.64 8.64 -12.35
C VAL A 28 0.46 8.25 -13.83
N PHE A 29 -0.69 7.69 -14.23
CA PHE A 29 -1.04 7.53 -15.65
C PHE A 29 -2.27 8.38 -16.03
N THR A 30 -2.23 9.68 -15.75
CA THR A 30 -3.02 10.67 -16.48
C THR A 30 -2.43 10.89 -17.88
N TYR A 31 -2.34 9.83 -18.69
CA TYR A 31 -2.30 9.97 -20.14
C TYR A 31 -3.73 9.94 -20.65
N ARG A 32 -4.33 11.14 -20.76
CA ARG A 32 -5.28 11.59 -21.78
C ARG A 32 -6.14 10.55 -22.52
N PHE A 33 -6.74 9.56 -21.85
CA PHE A 33 -7.92 8.86 -22.38
C PHE A 33 -9.14 9.74 -22.11
N LYS A 34 -9.23 10.82 -22.89
CA LYS A 34 -10.43 11.65 -22.97
C LYS A 34 -11.56 10.74 -23.43
N CYS A 35 -12.45 10.41 -22.51
CA CYS A 35 -13.65 9.63 -22.73
C CYS A 35 -14.37 10.07 -24.00
N ARG A 36 -14.29 9.27 -25.07
CA ARG A 36 -15.12 9.41 -26.27
C ARG A 36 -16.30 8.43 -26.30
N TYR A 37 -16.61 7.79 -25.16
CA TYR A 37 -17.78 6.91 -24.98
C TYR A 37 -18.83 7.47 -24.00
N MET A 38 -18.60 8.66 -23.43
CA MET A 38 -19.48 9.28 -22.44
C MET A 38 -20.41 10.35 -23.05
N LEU A 39 -20.86 10.12 -24.29
CA LEU A 39 -21.79 11.01 -25.00
C LEU A 39 -23.03 10.28 -25.57
N LEU A 40 -23.22 9.00 -25.23
CA LEU A 40 -24.39 8.22 -25.67
C LEU A 40 -25.41 7.93 -24.55
N CYS A 41 -25.21 8.44 -23.34
CA CYS A 41 -26.14 8.21 -22.21
C CYS A 41 -27.12 9.37 -21.93
N ARG A 42 -27.31 10.32 -22.87
CA ARG A 42 -28.30 11.40 -22.73
C ARG A 42 -28.93 11.78 -24.07
N THR A 43 -29.85 10.95 -24.56
CA THR A 43 -30.92 11.40 -25.45
C THR A 43 -32.19 10.59 -25.18
N PRO A 44 -33.36 11.22 -25.05
CA PRO A 44 -34.61 10.56 -24.66
C PRO A 44 -35.17 9.66 -25.76
N PHE A 45 -35.77 8.58 -25.30
CA PHE A 45 -36.26 7.37 -25.99
C PHE A 45 -37.49 7.57 -26.90
N SER A 46 -37.64 8.70 -27.61
CA SER A 46 -38.92 9.06 -28.25
C SER A 46 -38.89 9.44 -29.74
N LYS A 47 -37.79 9.20 -30.47
CA LYS A 47 -37.71 9.60 -31.89
C LYS A 47 -36.96 8.61 -32.77
N TRP A 48 -37.44 7.37 -32.86
CA TRP A 48 -36.94 6.36 -33.81
C TRP A 48 -38.08 5.53 -34.44
N GLU A 49 -39.26 6.12 -34.60
CA GLU A 49 -40.23 5.61 -35.56
C GLU A 49 -39.98 6.25 -36.92
N ASN A 50 -39.85 5.40 -37.95
CA ASN A 50 -39.65 5.70 -39.37
C ASN A 50 -38.20 5.79 -39.88
N THR A 51 -37.54 4.63 -39.92
CA THR A 51 -36.72 4.26 -41.09
C THR A 51 -36.90 2.78 -41.38
N LYS A 52 -37.69 2.51 -42.42
CA LYS A 52 -37.94 1.21 -43.03
C LYS A 52 -36.74 0.85 -43.91
N TYR A 53 -36.28 -0.41 -43.85
CA TYR A 53 -35.18 -1.03 -44.63
C TYR A 53 -33.79 -0.50 -44.23
N ILE A 54 -32.90 -1.30 -43.64
CA ILE A 54 -32.22 -2.44 -44.26
C ILE A 54 -32.05 -3.54 -43.21
N ASN A 55 -32.67 -4.69 -43.49
CA ASN A 55 -32.24 -5.97 -42.94
C ASN A 55 -30.80 -6.22 -43.41
N LYS A 56 -29.83 -5.90 -42.56
CA LYS A 56 -28.55 -6.58 -42.53
C LYS A 56 -28.42 -7.12 -41.12
N ASP A 57 -29.07 -8.26 -40.91
CA ASP A 57 -28.60 -9.22 -39.94
C ASP A 57 -27.09 -9.31 -40.09
N VAL A 58 -26.35 -8.74 -39.14
CA VAL A 58 -24.95 -9.07 -38.95
C VAL A 58 -24.96 -10.47 -38.36
N PHE A 59 -25.33 -11.44 -39.19
CA PHE A 59 -25.20 -12.85 -38.91
C PHE A 59 -23.71 -13.13 -38.97
N MET A 60 -22.99 -12.80 -37.89
CA MET A 60 -21.61 -13.22 -37.75
C MET A 60 -21.62 -14.73 -37.89
N SER A 61 -20.88 -15.25 -38.87
CA SER A 61 -20.70 -16.69 -39.05
C SER A 61 -20.37 -17.30 -37.68
N THR A 62 -20.95 -18.47 -37.38
CA THR A 62 -20.64 -19.23 -36.17
C THR A 62 -19.13 -19.35 -35.95
N LYS A 63 -18.35 -19.47 -37.04
CA LYS A 63 -16.88 -19.45 -37.03
C LYS A 63 -16.29 -18.16 -36.44
N THR A 64 -16.82 -16.99 -36.81
CA THR A 64 -16.34 -15.70 -36.31
C THR A 64 -16.71 -15.47 -34.85
N GLN A 65 -17.89 -15.94 -34.41
CA GLN A 65 -18.28 -15.92 -32.99
C GLN A 65 -17.36 -16.82 -32.14
N HIS A 66 -16.98 -17.99 -32.65
CA HIS A 66 -16.04 -18.89 -31.97
C HIS A 66 -14.63 -18.26 -31.88
N ILE A 67 -14.16 -17.59 -32.94
CA ILE A 67 -12.86 -16.88 -32.91
C ILE A 67 -12.84 -15.77 -31.86
N ILE A 68 -13.92 -14.98 -31.76
CA ILE A 68 -14.04 -13.93 -30.74
C ILE A 68 -14.03 -14.52 -29.33
N LEU A 69 -14.74 -15.64 -29.12
CA LEU A 69 -14.80 -16.31 -27.82
C LEU A 69 -13.43 -16.87 -27.39
N ILE A 70 -12.68 -17.45 -28.34
CA ILE A 70 -11.30 -17.93 -28.09
C ILE A 70 -10.39 -16.76 -27.71
N LEU A 71 -10.40 -15.66 -28.48
CA LEU A 71 -9.60 -14.47 -28.19
C LEU A 71 -9.93 -13.88 -26.81
N PHE A 72 -11.22 -13.79 -26.49
CA PHE A 72 -11.67 -13.28 -25.20
C PHE A 72 -11.21 -14.18 -24.04
N THR A 73 -11.28 -15.49 -24.21
CA THR A 73 -10.81 -16.47 -23.21
C THR A 73 -9.30 -16.34 -22.99
N ILE A 74 -8.52 -16.16 -24.06
CA ILE A 74 -7.07 -15.94 -23.97
C ILE A 74 -6.76 -14.66 -23.17
N ILE A 75 -7.48 -13.56 -23.44
CA ILE A 75 -7.32 -12.29 -22.71
C ILE A 75 -7.62 -12.49 -21.22
N LEU A 76 -8.69 -13.22 -20.88
CA LEU A 76 -9.04 -13.52 -19.48
C LEU A 76 -7.97 -14.37 -18.78
N ILE A 77 -7.39 -15.37 -19.46
CA ILE A 77 -6.31 -16.19 -18.92
C ILE A 77 -5.08 -15.31 -18.62
N ILE A 78 -4.67 -14.47 -19.57
CA ILE A 78 -3.52 -13.55 -19.39
C ILE A 78 -3.78 -12.59 -18.21
N ALA A 79 -4.99 -12.00 -18.15
CA ALA A 79 -5.37 -11.12 -17.06
C ALA A 79 -5.33 -11.86 -15.71
N SER A 80 -5.84 -13.09 -15.63
CA SER A 80 -5.82 -13.90 -14.42
C SER A 80 -4.39 -14.19 -13.94
N ILE A 81 -3.47 -14.54 -14.84
CA ILE A 81 -2.06 -14.75 -14.50
C ILE A 81 -1.43 -13.46 -13.97
N PHE A 82 -1.70 -12.33 -14.62
CA PHE A 82 -1.18 -11.03 -14.18
C PHE A 82 -1.71 -10.63 -12.80
N PHE A 83 -3.02 -10.76 -12.57
CA PHE A 83 -3.62 -10.49 -11.27
C PHE A 83 -3.08 -11.40 -10.17
N HIS A 84 -2.87 -12.68 -10.47
CA HIS A 84 -2.28 -13.61 -9.51
C HIS A 84 -0.86 -13.17 -9.12
N LYS A 85 0.01 -12.91 -10.10
CA LYS A 85 1.37 -12.43 -9.86
C LYS A 85 1.41 -11.09 -9.12
N TYR A 86 0.52 -10.17 -9.46
CA TYR A 86 0.40 -8.88 -8.78
C TYR A 86 0.01 -9.06 -7.30
N ARG A 87 -1.00 -9.91 -7.01
CA ARG A 87 -1.41 -10.18 -5.62
C ARG A 87 -0.29 -10.83 -4.82
N GLU A 88 0.44 -11.76 -5.41
CA GLU A 88 1.56 -12.42 -4.76
C GLU A 88 2.69 -11.42 -4.47
N LEU A 89 3.05 -10.57 -5.44
CA LEU A 89 4.04 -9.52 -5.27
C LEU A 89 3.62 -8.54 -4.17
N LYS A 90 2.38 -8.06 -4.20
CA LYS A 90 1.83 -7.16 -3.19
C LYS A 90 1.94 -7.77 -1.79
N HIS A 91 1.53 -9.03 -1.63
CA HIS A 91 1.62 -9.74 -0.36
C HIS A 91 3.07 -9.88 0.14
N ARG A 92 4.02 -10.17 -0.77
CA ARG A 92 5.45 -10.24 -0.42
C ARG A 92 5.97 -8.89 0.06
N ILE A 93 5.63 -7.80 -0.63
CA ILE A 93 6.03 -6.43 -0.25
C ILE A 93 5.43 -6.05 1.12
N GLU A 94 4.14 -6.32 1.35
CA GLU A 94 3.48 -6.05 2.63
C GLU A 94 4.12 -6.84 3.78
N SER A 95 4.46 -8.11 3.56
CA SER A 95 5.17 -8.94 4.54
C SER A 95 6.57 -8.41 4.86
N SER A 96 7.32 -7.98 3.83
CA SER A 96 8.62 -7.34 4.01
C SER A 96 8.51 -6.02 4.79
N ALA A 97 7.46 -5.23 4.53
CA ALA A 97 7.20 -3.99 5.26
C ALA A 97 6.91 -4.25 6.75
N ASP A 98 6.09 -5.27 7.06
CA ASP A 98 5.83 -5.67 8.45
C ASP A 98 7.12 -6.15 9.15
N SER A 99 7.96 -6.93 8.45
CA SER A 99 9.26 -7.37 8.98
C SER A 99 10.19 -6.20 9.29
N ALA A 100 10.32 -5.24 8.36
CA ALA A 100 11.12 -4.03 8.56
C ALA A 100 10.59 -3.20 9.74
N TYR A 101 9.27 -3.05 9.85
CA TYR A 101 8.66 -2.33 10.97
C TYR A 101 8.91 -3.00 12.32
N ARG A 102 8.85 -4.34 12.38
CA ARG A 102 9.22 -5.09 13.59
C ARG A 102 10.68 -4.89 13.98
N SER A 103 11.58 -4.77 13.01
CA SER A 103 12.99 -4.45 13.26
C SER A 103 13.13 -3.08 13.95
N VAL A 104 12.42 -2.05 13.50
CA VAL A 104 12.39 -0.73 14.17
C VAL A 104 12.01 -0.86 15.65
N ILE A 105 10.97 -1.64 15.95
CA ILE A 105 10.51 -1.86 17.33
C ILE A 105 11.59 -2.57 18.16
N LEU A 106 12.20 -3.63 17.63
CA LEU A 106 13.22 -4.40 18.33
C LEU A 106 14.46 -3.56 18.64
N GLU A 107 14.99 -2.86 17.64
CA GLU A 107 16.16 -1.99 17.81
C GLU A 107 15.86 -0.85 18.81
N SER A 108 14.63 -0.32 18.81
CA SER A 108 14.20 0.69 19.80
C SER A 108 14.17 0.14 21.24
N ILE A 109 13.75 -1.12 21.41
CA ILE A 109 13.80 -1.79 22.72
C ILE A 109 15.25 -1.99 23.17
N HIS A 110 16.14 -2.38 22.26
CA HIS A 110 17.56 -2.54 22.57
C HIS A 110 18.22 -1.22 22.94
N TYR A 111 17.97 -0.16 22.17
CA TYR A 111 18.38 1.19 22.53
C TYR A 111 17.95 1.57 23.94
N LYS A 112 16.68 1.36 24.28
CA LYS A 112 16.16 1.69 25.61
C LYS A 112 16.90 0.92 26.71
N LYS A 113 17.13 -0.38 26.52
CA LYS A 113 17.85 -1.21 27.49
C LYS A 113 19.26 -0.69 27.73
N GLU A 114 19.97 -0.30 26.67
CA GLU A 114 21.30 0.30 26.80
C GLU A 114 21.26 1.68 27.46
N LEU A 115 20.22 2.49 27.19
CA LEU A 115 20.05 3.79 27.84
C LEU A 115 19.81 3.63 29.34
N ASP A 116 18.93 2.71 29.73
CA ASP A 116 18.70 2.40 31.14
C ASP A 116 19.97 1.87 31.82
N ARG A 117 20.80 1.09 31.10
CA ARG A 117 22.08 0.60 31.58
C ARG A 117 23.09 1.74 31.79
N TYR A 118 23.20 2.64 30.82
CA TYR A 118 24.07 3.82 30.87
C TYR A 118 23.67 4.77 32.02
N ILE A 119 22.37 4.94 32.26
CA ILE A 119 21.87 5.72 33.41
C ILE A 119 22.23 5.02 34.72
N LYS A 120 21.95 3.72 34.84
CA LYS A 120 22.22 2.93 36.06
C LYS A 120 23.71 2.84 36.40
N SER A 121 24.58 2.85 35.39
CA SER A 121 26.04 2.88 35.58
C SER A 121 26.57 4.28 35.90
N ASN A 122 25.70 5.27 36.12
CA ASN A 122 26.08 6.65 36.34
C ASN A 122 26.98 7.21 35.21
N LYS A 123 26.66 6.86 33.96
CA LYS A 123 27.37 7.26 32.73
C LYS A 123 28.82 6.76 32.62
N THR A 124 29.18 5.71 33.35
CA THR A 124 30.54 5.14 33.28
C THR A 124 30.72 4.18 32.11
N THR A 125 29.63 3.75 31.47
CA THR A 125 29.64 2.84 30.31
C THR A 125 29.79 3.63 29.01
N ASP A 126 30.44 3.05 28.01
CA ASP A 126 30.59 3.67 26.69
C ASP A 126 29.25 3.88 25.97
N GLU A 127 29.14 4.99 25.24
CA GLU A 127 27.98 5.40 24.45
C GLU A 127 27.92 4.71 23.08
N THR A 128 28.97 3.98 22.68
CA THR A 128 29.06 3.29 21.39
C THR A 128 27.81 2.45 21.07
N ASN A 129 27.30 1.66 22.03
CA ASN A 129 26.09 0.87 21.81
C ASN A 129 24.84 1.73 21.57
N LEU A 130 24.70 2.87 22.26
CA LEU A 130 23.59 3.81 22.05
C LEU A 130 23.60 4.37 20.63
N SER A 131 24.80 4.72 20.13
CA SER A 131 25.00 5.21 18.77
C SER A 131 24.67 4.12 17.72
N ILE A 132 25.16 2.90 17.93
CA ILE A 132 24.86 1.75 17.06
C ILE A 132 23.35 1.53 16.95
N TYR A 133 22.65 1.41 18.08
CA TYR A 133 21.21 1.17 18.06
C TYR A 133 20.42 2.34 17.46
N THR A 134 20.85 3.58 17.69
CA THR A 134 20.26 4.77 17.05
C THR A 134 20.35 4.69 15.53
N ASN A 135 21.51 4.31 14.99
CA ASN A 135 21.72 4.14 13.56
C ASN A 135 20.91 2.97 13.00
N ASN A 136 20.85 1.85 13.71
CA ASN A 136 20.05 0.70 13.29
C ASN A 136 18.56 1.04 13.19
N ILE A 137 18.02 1.77 14.17
CA ILE A 137 16.63 2.24 14.16
C ILE A 137 16.35 3.11 12.94
N LYS A 138 17.25 4.06 12.65
CA LYS A 138 17.15 4.93 11.48
C LYS A 138 17.15 4.12 10.18
N ASN A 139 18.12 3.23 10.01
CA ASN A 139 18.25 2.40 8.80
C ASN A 139 17.03 1.48 8.61
N ALA A 140 16.54 0.87 9.70
CA ALA A 140 15.36 0.02 9.65
C ALA A 140 14.11 0.80 9.25
N PHE A 141 13.95 2.04 9.74
CA PHE A 141 12.82 2.88 9.38
C PHE A 141 12.91 3.42 7.95
N GLU A 142 14.10 3.81 7.49
CA GLU A 142 14.33 4.19 6.09
C GLU A 142 14.00 3.03 5.15
N TYR A 143 14.45 1.82 5.47
CA TYR A 143 14.11 0.62 4.71
C TYR A 143 12.61 0.34 4.70
N TYR A 144 11.93 0.49 5.85
CA TYR A 144 10.47 0.42 5.93
C TYR A 144 9.78 1.46 5.04
N GLY A 145 10.27 2.70 5.01
CA GLY A 145 9.80 3.76 4.13
C GLY A 145 9.94 3.43 2.65
N LEU A 146 11.10 2.87 2.25
CA LEU A 146 11.33 2.45 0.87
C LEU A 146 10.35 1.35 0.44
N ILE A 147 10.10 0.34 1.29
CA ILE A 147 9.17 -0.75 0.97
C ILE A 147 7.73 -0.24 0.88
N THR A 148 7.32 0.60 1.83
CA THR A 148 5.93 1.12 1.87
C THR A 148 5.62 2.02 0.69
N ASN A 149 6.59 2.77 0.17
CA ASN A 149 6.46 3.54 -1.08
C ASN A 149 6.24 2.66 -2.32
N MET A 150 6.57 1.35 -2.26
CA MET A 150 6.32 0.40 -3.36
C MET A 150 4.89 -0.18 -3.34
N VAL A 151 4.11 0.05 -2.28
CA VAL A 151 2.73 -0.43 -2.16
C VAL A 151 1.79 0.73 -2.50
N ASP A 152 0.80 0.49 -3.38
CA ASP A 152 -0.18 1.48 -3.89
C ASP A 152 -1.09 2.11 -2.80
N GLY A 153 -0.53 2.91 -1.90
CA GLY A 153 -1.25 3.81 -0.98
C GLY A 153 -2.20 3.14 0.03
N THR A 154 -2.47 1.83 -0.06
CA THR A 154 -3.47 1.13 0.77
C THR A 154 -3.11 1.11 2.26
N ALA A 155 -1.84 1.34 2.59
CA ALA A 155 -1.35 1.46 3.97
C ALA A 155 -0.97 2.89 4.37
N GLN A 156 -1.33 3.92 3.58
CA GLN A 156 -0.80 5.27 3.73
C GLN A 156 -1.11 5.89 5.10
N ARG A 157 -2.32 5.68 5.64
CA ARG A 157 -2.65 6.15 7.00
C ARG A 157 -1.78 5.51 8.07
N LEU A 158 -1.64 4.18 8.05
CA LEU A 158 -0.84 3.46 9.02
C LEU A 158 0.64 3.84 8.92
N TYR A 159 1.14 4.04 7.70
CA TYR A 159 2.47 4.56 7.46
C TYR A 159 2.67 5.96 8.05
N THR A 160 1.73 6.89 7.83
CA THR A 160 1.78 8.24 8.41
C THR A 160 1.84 8.18 9.93
N GLU A 161 0.95 7.42 10.58
CA GLU A 161 0.94 7.30 12.05
C GLU A 161 2.26 6.70 12.59
N ARG A 162 2.81 5.69 11.90
CA ARG A 162 4.11 5.09 12.24
C ARG A 162 5.27 6.06 12.02
N SER A 163 5.21 6.87 10.97
CA SER A 163 6.21 7.90 10.65
C SER A 163 6.21 9.05 11.63
N ASP A 164 5.04 9.50 12.07
CA ASP A 164 4.91 10.53 13.10
C ASP A 164 5.55 10.08 14.41
N LEU A 165 5.32 8.82 14.82
CA LEU A 165 5.96 8.25 16.00
C LEU A 165 7.48 8.12 15.84
N PHE A 166 7.97 7.75 14.65
CA PHE A 166 9.40 7.70 14.38
C PHE A 166 10.05 9.08 14.44
N HIS A 167 9.42 10.12 13.90
CA HIS A 167 9.94 11.48 14.02
C HIS A 167 9.96 11.95 15.47
N GLN A 168 8.90 11.67 16.24
CA GLN A 168 8.90 11.91 17.69
C GLN A 168 10.05 11.16 18.38
N TYR A 169 10.31 9.92 17.99
CA TYR A 169 11.44 9.14 18.52
C TYR A 169 12.76 9.86 18.25
N TRP A 170 12.99 10.27 16.99
CA TRP A 170 14.22 10.93 16.58
C TRP A 170 14.47 12.25 17.32
N HIS A 171 13.42 13.00 17.63
CA HIS A 171 13.52 14.22 18.44
C HIS A 171 13.85 13.99 19.91
N VAL A 172 13.63 12.77 20.42
CA VAL A 172 13.95 12.41 21.81
C VAL A 172 15.40 11.92 21.93
N VAL A 173 15.98 11.38 20.86
CA VAL A 173 17.36 10.92 20.82
C VAL A 173 18.32 12.11 20.94
N PRO A 174 19.13 12.20 22.01
CA PRO A 174 20.03 13.32 22.19
C PRO A 174 21.29 13.17 21.33
N PRO A 175 21.86 14.28 20.85
CA PRO A 175 23.09 14.25 20.05
C PRO A 175 24.35 13.95 20.87
N ALA A 176 24.32 14.12 22.19
CA ALA A 176 25.44 13.84 23.09
C ALA A 176 24.92 13.44 24.49
N TYR A 177 25.07 12.17 24.87
CA TYR A 177 24.52 11.64 26.11
C TYR A 177 25.30 12.10 27.34
N ALA A 178 26.63 12.17 27.27
CA ALA A 178 27.50 12.62 28.34
C ALA A 178 27.12 14.00 28.91
N LYS A 179 26.67 14.92 28.04
CA LYS A 179 26.33 16.31 28.38
C LYS A 179 25.03 16.46 29.17
N LEU A 180 24.14 15.48 29.11
CA LEU A 180 22.84 15.54 29.78
C LEU A 180 22.95 15.07 31.23
N SER A 181 22.31 15.73 32.19
CA SER A 181 22.22 15.23 33.56
C SER A 181 21.49 13.87 33.62
N LEU A 182 21.72 13.09 34.69
CA LEU A 182 21.00 11.81 34.89
C LEU A 182 19.48 12.01 34.87
N LYS A 183 18.99 13.13 35.41
CA LYS A 183 17.56 13.46 35.40
C LYS A 183 17.02 13.71 34.00
N GLU A 184 17.82 14.33 33.13
CA GLU A 184 17.46 14.53 31.72
C GLU A 184 17.49 13.20 30.95
N LEU A 185 18.50 12.37 31.17
CA LEU A 185 18.58 11.04 30.57
C LEU A 185 17.41 10.15 31.01
N GLN A 186 16.99 10.24 32.28
CA GLN A 186 15.81 9.53 32.76
C GLN A 186 14.54 9.99 32.02
N LYS A 187 14.36 11.31 31.82
CA LYS A 187 13.26 11.84 31.01
C LYS A 187 13.30 11.33 29.57
N VAL A 188 14.49 11.22 28.98
CA VAL A 188 14.67 10.66 27.62
C VAL A 188 14.24 9.19 27.62
N SER A 189 14.67 8.37 28.59
CA SER A 189 14.26 6.97 28.71
C SER A 189 12.74 6.82 28.86
N ASP A 190 12.13 7.62 29.73
CA ASP A 190 10.69 7.59 29.98
C ASP A 190 9.88 7.96 28.71
N LYS A 191 10.29 9.02 28.01
CA LYS A 191 9.68 9.41 26.72
C LYS A 191 9.87 8.34 25.65
N THR A 192 11.06 7.78 25.55
CA THR A 192 11.38 6.71 24.61
C THR A 192 10.48 5.49 24.85
N ASN A 193 10.25 5.12 26.11
CA ASN A 193 9.35 4.04 26.48
C ASN A 193 7.89 4.28 26.03
N ILE A 194 7.41 5.53 26.13
CA ILE A 194 6.07 5.89 25.67
C ILE A 194 5.97 5.69 24.15
N ILE A 195 6.98 6.15 23.41
CA ILE A 195 7.00 6.04 21.95
C ILE A 195 7.12 4.58 21.50
N ILE A 196 7.97 3.77 22.14
CA ILE A 196 8.06 2.33 21.87
C ILE A 196 6.72 1.64 22.06
N LYS A 197 5.99 1.96 23.15
CA LYS A 197 4.63 1.43 23.36
C LYS A 197 3.67 1.88 22.26
N GLY A 198 3.80 3.11 21.77
CA GLY A 198 3.06 3.61 20.61
C GLY A 198 3.33 2.79 19.36
N LEU A 199 4.61 2.56 19.04
CA LEU A 199 5.02 1.75 17.89
C LEU A 199 4.50 0.31 17.99
N GLN A 200 4.57 -0.30 19.18
CA GLN A 200 4.04 -1.65 19.41
C GLN A 200 2.53 -1.77 19.21
N ARG A 201 1.77 -0.71 19.52
CA ARG A 201 0.31 -0.69 19.34
C ARG A 201 -0.10 -0.60 17.86
N LEU A 202 0.74 0.00 17.03
CA LEU A 202 0.50 0.15 15.60
C LEU A 202 1.01 -1.06 14.79
N LYS A 203 1.29 -2.20 15.42
CA LYS A 203 1.76 -3.42 14.75
C LYS A 203 0.68 -4.03 13.87
#